data_AF-A0AAV7DNG7-F1
#
_entry.id   AF-A0AAV7DNG7-F1
#
_cell.length_a   1.000
_cell.length_b   1.000
_cell.length_c   1.000
_cell.angle_alpha   90.00
_cell.angle_beta   90.00
_cell.angle_gamma   90.00
#
_symmetry.space_group_name_H-M   'P 1'
#
loop_
_entity.id
_entity.type
_entity.pdbx_description
1 polymer ?
#
loop_
_entity_poly.entity_id
_entity_poly.type
_entity_poly.pdbx_seq_one_letter_code
_entity_poly.pdbx_strand_id
1 'polypeptide(L)'
;MSGAALGIEVVFVFFLALFLLQRYGDFKKQHKLVLVATLLAWCLCFLIVFIIPLDVSTTIYNRCIARNAVTPATINVSQFTTSTRPGITNASTSEAAAKPSSVMSDAHQECYKPWSYIPKGIMPIFWRVVYWTSQFLTWILLPFMQSYARSGGFSITGKIKTALIENAIYYGTYLLIFGALLIYVAVNPKFHLEWYQLQTIGIAAANTWGLFLLVLLMGYGLVEIPRSHWYGAKKGYLLMKTYFKAAKLMTEKADAEENLEDVMEEVRKVNECIKYNHPLRKCVDTILRKCPTEYQEKMGRNMDDYEDFEEKNINYPSEKTLVKLHKQVNYAVQRHNRTQVQWRMLLEQAFHLEDVAKNETSATRQFVHTFPPQEPESWITRHFYTPSVEWYWECLLRPWCLRILAIILAIFSAVVVWSECTFFSTNPVLSLFAVFIQQAETTYNYIYIEVACFLTIFFLSICVYSTVFRIRVFNYYYFASHHQTDAYSLLFSGMLFCRLTPPLCLNFLGLTHMDGSISHQNTEQTAYTSVSVGASTHQKYIKMAAFYLKFFFHFLPYRLWGL
;
A
#
# COMPACT_ATOMS: atom_id res chain seq x y z
N MET A 1 -1.23 19.45 24.81
CA MET A 1 -0.96 17.99 24.80
C MET A 1 -1.27 17.29 23.46
N SER A 2 -2.04 17.89 22.55
CA SER A 2 -2.43 17.27 21.26
C SER A 2 -1.30 17.04 20.24
N GLY A 3 -0.38 18.02 20.06
CA GLY A 3 0.74 17.86 19.11
C GLY A 3 1.73 16.75 19.49
N ALA A 4 1.80 16.38 20.78
CA ALA A 4 2.64 15.29 21.24
C ALA A 4 2.10 13.93 20.79
N ALA A 5 0.78 13.72 20.78
CA ALA A 5 0.17 12.48 20.28
C ALA A 5 0.47 12.29 18.79
N LEU A 6 0.28 13.32 17.97
CA LEU A 6 0.63 13.29 16.56
C LEU A 6 2.13 13.05 16.34
N GLY A 7 2.99 13.67 17.15
CA GLY A 7 4.44 13.45 17.10
C GLY A 7 4.84 12.01 17.42
N ILE A 8 4.23 11.40 18.43
CA ILE A 8 4.48 9.99 18.82
C ILE A 8 4.11 9.04 17.67
N GLU A 9 2.94 9.23 17.05
CA GLU A 9 2.50 8.40 15.92
C GLU A 9 3.45 8.52 14.72
N VAL A 10 3.89 9.74 14.39
CA VAL A 10 4.86 9.96 13.30
C VAL A 10 6.18 9.25 13.57
N VAL A 11 6.69 9.34 14.81
CA VAL A 11 7.94 8.68 15.21
C VAL A 11 7.80 7.16 15.16
N PHE A 12 6.70 6.62 15.69
CA PHE A 12 6.42 5.19 15.66
C PHE A 12 6.37 4.66 14.21
N VAL A 13 5.61 5.34 13.34
CA VAL A 13 5.49 4.99 11.92
C VAL A 13 6.83 5.08 11.20
N PHE A 14 7.65 6.08 11.51
CA PHE A 14 8.99 6.22 10.95
C PHE A 14 9.87 5.00 11.27
N PHE A 15 9.90 4.57 12.53
CA PHE A 15 10.67 3.39 12.92
C PHE A 15 10.10 2.10 12.33
N LEU A 16 8.78 1.97 12.23
CA LEU A 16 8.13 0.84 11.55
C LEU A 16 8.54 0.76 10.08
N ALA A 17 8.48 1.88 9.36
CA ALA A 17 8.87 1.96 7.96
C ALA A 17 10.37 1.68 7.78
N LEU A 18 11.21 2.18 8.68
CA LEU A 18 12.65 1.93 8.67
C LEU A 18 12.99 0.45 8.91
N PHE A 19 12.33 -0.18 9.88
CA PHE A 19 12.48 -1.60 10.16
C PHE A 19 12.08 -2.48 8.97
N LEU A 20 10.93 -2.18 8.35
CA LEU A 20 10.52 -2.88 7.14
C LEU A 20 11.50 -2.62 6.00
N LEU A 21 11.98 -1.38 5.81
CA LEU A 21 12.90 -1.06 4.73
C LEU A 21 14.22 -1.81 4.92
N GLN A 22 14.69 -1.92 6.16
CA GLN A 22 15.85 -2.75 6.50
C GLN A 22 15.59 -4.21 6.17
N ARG A 23 14.43 -4.79 6.54
CA ARG A 23 14.12 -6.21 6.28
C ARG A 23 14.17 -6.58 4.79
N TYR A 24 13.80 -5.67 3.89
CA TYR A 24 13.64 -5.95 2.47
C TYR A 24 14.75 -5.35 1.58
N GLY A 25 15.29 -4.20 1.93
CA GLY A 25 16.34 -3.49 1.18
C GLY A 25 17.72 -3.62 1.82
N ASP A 26 18.77 -3.61 0.98
CA ASP A 26 20.16 -3.60 1.44
C ASP A 26 20.69 -2.16 1.58
N PHE A 27 20.90 -1.70 2.82
CA PHE A 27 21.34 -0.32 3.09
C PHE A 27 22.77 -0.05 2.61
N LYS A 28 23.60 -1.10 2.46
CA LYS A 28 24.99 -0.96 2.04
C LYS A 28 25.11 -0.93 0.51
N LYS A 29 24.29 -1.72 -0.19
CA LYS A 29 24.36 -1.83 -1.66
C LYS A 29 23.53 -0.78 -2.39
N GLN A 30 22.44 -0.33 -1.80
CA GLN A 30 21.51 0.57 -2.48
C GLN A 30 21.92 2.04 -2.39
N HIS A 31 21.53 2.82 -3.40
CA HIS A 31 21.77 4.26 -3.43
C HIS A 31 20.96 4.95 -2.32
N LYS A 32 21.60 5.85 -1.55
CA LYS A 32 20.95 6.52 -0.41
C LYS A 32 19.64 7.22 -0.77
N LEU A 33 19.58 7.90 -1.93
CA LEU A 33 18.34 8.54 -2.40
C LEU A 33 17.19 7.54 -2.65
N VAL A 34 17.49 6.31 -3.06
CA VAL A 34 16.46 5.27 -3.25
C VAL A 34 15.87 4.90 -1.89
N LEU A 35 16.72 4.66 -0.89
CA LEU A 35 16.30 4.33 0.46
C LEU A 35 15.47 5.46 1.09
N VAL A 36 15.94 6.72 0.98
CA VAL A 36 15.23 7.89 1.53
C VAL A 36 13.89 8.10 0.83
N ALA A 37 13.83 7.98 -0.50
CA ALA A 37 12.58 8.16 -1.24
C ALA A 37 11.57 7.05 -0.91
N THR A 38 12.01 5.79 -0.82
CA THR A 38 11.15 4.67 -0.40
C THR A 38 10.70 4.82 1.05
N LEU A 39 11.60 5.21 1.97
CA LEU A 39 11.25 5.44 3.37
C LEU A 39 10.19 6.53 3.50
N LEU A 40 10.39 7.68 2.84
CA LEU A 40 9.42 8.76 2.84
C LEU A 40 8.06 8.32 2.28
N ALA A 41 8.06 7.57 1.17
CA ALA A 41 6.84 7.02 0.58
C ALA A 41 6.10 6.12 1.58
N TRP A 42 6.80 5.16 2.19
CA TRP A 42 6.19 4.21 3.13
C TRP A 42 5.70 4.90 4.40
N CYS A 43 6.48 5.83 4.95
CA CYS A 43 6.08 6.62 6.10
C CYS A 43 4.74 7.34 5.84
N LEU A 44 4.63 8.08 4.74
CA LEU A 44 3.40 8.82 4.41
C LEU A 44 2.17 7.92 4.29
N CYS A 45 2.37 6.70 3.76
CA CYS A 45 1.27 5.76 3.55
C CYS A 45 0.87 5.07 4.85
N PHE A 46 1.82 4.60 5.67
CA PHE A 46 1.51 3.95 6.95
C PHE A 46 0.92 4.93 7.96
N LEU A 47 1.26 6.21 7.85
CA LEU A 47 0.76 7.27 8.73
C LEU A 47 -0.76 7.44 8.65
N ILE A 48 -1.39 7.18 7.51
CA ILE A 48 -2.84 7.37 7.35
C ILE A 48 -3.67 6.46 8.25
N VAL A 49 -3.14 5.29 8.63
CA VAL A 49 -3.80 4.32 9.52
C VAL A 49 -4.08 4.95 10.89
N PHE A 50 -3.18 5.83 11.34
CA PHE A 50 -3.27 6.48 12.64
C PHE A 50 -3.94 7.85 12.55
N ILE A 51 -3.70 8.61 11.48
CA ILE A 51 -4.21 9.99 11.39
C ILE A 51 -5.69 10.05 10.98
N ILE A 52 -6.20 9.13 10.16
CA ILE A 52 -7.61 9.14 9.77
C ILE A 52 -8.56 9.00 10.98
N PRO A 53 -8.35 8.05 11.92
CA PRO A 53 -9.15 7.97 13.14
C PRO A 53 -9.20 9.30 13.91
N LEU A 54 -8.06 10.01 14.00
CA LEU A 54 -7.97 11.31 14.65
C LEU A 54 -8.72 12.42 13.90
N ASP A 55 -8.70 12.40 12.57
CA ASP A 55 -9.47 13.34 11.74
C ASP A 55 -10.98 13.10 11.91
N VAL A 56 -11.40 11.84 11.92
CA VAL A 56 -12.81 11.47 12.16
C VAL A 56 -13.28 11.91 13.55
N SER A 57 -12.55 11.59 14.62
CA SER A 57 -12.95 11.95 15.99
C SER A 57 -12.97 13.47 16.20
N THR A 58 -11.97 14.18 15.66
CA THR A 58 -11.90 15.65 15.66
C THR A 58 -13.07 16.27 14.89
N THR A 59 -13.42 15.71 13.73
CA THR A 59 -14.56 16.16 12.92
C THR A 59 -15.87 15.99 13.67
N ILE A 60 -16.12 14.83 14.29
CA ILE A 60 -17.33 14.57 15.06
C ILE A 60 -17.44 15.51 16.27
N TYR A 61 -16.33 15.78 16.96
CA TYR A 61 -16.30 16.78 18.03
C TYR A 61 -16.64 18.20 17.54
N ASN A 62 -16.07 18.62 16.40
CA ASN A 62 -16.39 19.93 15.83
C ASN A 62 -17.86 20.02 15.38
N ARG A 63 -18.44 18.93 14.84
CA ARG A 63 -19.87 18.85 14.53
C ARG A 63 -20.73 19.01 15.78
N CYS A 64 -20.34 18.41 16.91
CA CYS A 64 -21.02 18.60 18.19
C CYS A 64 -21.01 20.07 18.61
N ILE A 65 -19.84 20.72 18.60
CA ILE A 65 -19.73 22.14 18.94
C ILE A 65 -20.60 22.99 18.00
N ALA A 66 -20.55 22.73 16.70
CA ALA A 66 -21.30 23.49 15.72
C ALA A 66 -22.82 23.35 15.93
N ARG A 67 -23.32 22.14 16.23
CA ARG A 67 -24.73 21.91 16.58
C ARG A 67 -25.13 22.72 17.80
N ASN A 68 -24.33 22.71 18.86
CA ASN A 68 -24.62 23.46 20.09
C ASN A 68 -24.48 24.98 19.93
N ALA A 69 -23.63 25.45 19.02
CA ALA A 69 -23.45 26.87 18.74
C ALA A 69 -24.59 27.49 17.93
N VAL A 70 -25.39 26.67 17.22
CA VAL A 70 -26.60 27.11 16.50
C VAL A 70 -27.83 27.17 17.42
N THR A 71 -27.78 26.51 18.59
CA THR A 71 -28.83 26.55 19.62
C THR A 71 -28.69 27.68 20.68
N PRO A 72 -28.40 28.94 20.31
CA PRO A 72 -28.77 30.09 21.15
C PRO A 72 -29.60 31.09 20.35
N ALA A 73 -30.88 30.77 20.13
CA ALA A 73 -31.88 31.78 19.90
C ALA A 73 -33.14 31.36 20.67
N THR A 74 -33.21 31.83 21.91
CA THR A 74 -34.47 32.06 22.62
C THR A 74 -35.53 32.51 21.62
N ILE A 75 -36.52 31.65 21.36
CA ILE A 75 -37.79 32.11 20.81
C ILE A 75 -38.41 32.96 21.92
N ASN A 76 -38.11 34.26 21.92
CA ASN A 76 -38.91 35.23 22.66
C ASN A 76 -40.28 35.28 21.97
N VAL A 77 -41.18 34.39 22.37
CA VAL A 77 -42.62 34.60 22.17
C VAL A 77 -43.05 35.68 23.15
N SER A 78 -42.75 36.93 22.82
CA SER A 78 -43.34 38.08 23.46
C SER A 78 -43.86 39.02 22.38
N GLN A 79 -45.17 38.87 22.13
CA GLN A 79 -46.11 39.92 21.73
C GLN A 79 -45.74 40.78 20.51
N PHE A 80 -46.49 40.60 19.42
CA PHE A 80 -47.11 41.74 18.76
C PHE A 80 -48.57 41.41 18.39
N THR A 81 -49.46 42.17 19.01
CA THR A 81 -50.90 42.16 18.86
C THR A 81 -51.37 42.90 17.60
N THR A 82 -52.63 42.61 17.26
CA THR A 82 -53.64 43.45 16.57
C THR A 82 -53.60 43.62 15.04
N SER A 83 -54.56 42.98 14.34
CA SER A 83 -55.53 43.68 13.47
C SER A 83 -56.66 42.74 12.96
N THR A 84 -57.84 42.90 13.57
CA THR A 84 -59.19 43.11 12.98
C THR A 84 -59.88 42.11 12.00
N ARG A 85 -61.07 41.65 12.45
CA ARG A 85 -62.40 41.41 11.79
C ARG A 85 -62.97 39.97 11.75
N PRO A 86 -64.33 39.82 11.79
CA PRO A 86 -65.01 38.82 12.64
C PRO A 86 -65.99 37.87 11.92
N GLY A 87 -66.37 36.78 12.61
CA GLY A 87 -67.55 35.91 12.36
C GLY A 87 -67.56 34.78 13.40
N ILE A 88 -68.42 34.76 14.44
CA ILE A 88 -69.82 34.26 14.49
C ILE A 88 -69.87 32.80 13.96
N THR A 89 -70.21 31.71 14.68
CA THR A 89 -70.90 31.43 15.97
C THR A 89 -70.75 29.94 16.36
N ASN A 90 -70.78 29.68 17.68
CA ASN A 90 -71.41 28.55 18.43
C ASN A 90 -71.10 27.07 18.10
N ALA A 91 -70.55 26.33 19.08
CA ALA A 91 -71.30 25.38 19.94
C ALA A 91 -70.41 24.36 20.68
N SER A 92 -70.48 24.41 22.02
CA SER A 92 -70.45 23.36 23.05
C SER A 92 -69.69 22.02 22.94
N THR A 93 -69.00 21.73 24.07
CA THR A 93 -68.83 20.45 24.79
C THR A 93 -67.86 19.40 24.23
N SER A 94 -66.75 19.14 24.95
CA SER A 94 -66.66 18.07 25.98
C SER A 94 -65.22 17.92 26.47
N GLU A 95 -65.07 17.85 27.79
CA GLU A 95 -63.85 17.57 28.52
C GLU A 95 -63.32 16.15 28.22
N ALA A 96 -62.02 16.02 28.01
CA ALA A 96 -61.28 14.80 28.29
C ALA A 96 -59.88 15.17 28.76
N ALA A 97 -59.63 14.93 30.05
CA ALA A 97 -58.37 15.13 30.72
C ALA A 97 -57.25 14.29 30.07
N ALA A 98 -56.28 14.96 29.46
CA ALA A 98 -55.02 14.38 29.04
C ALA A 98 -53.88 14.98 29.88
N LYS A 99 -53.16 14.07 30.56
CA LYS A 99 -51.98 14.31 31.40
C LYS A 99 -50.98 15.25 30.71
N PRO A 100 -50.32 16.16 31.43
CA PRO A 100 -49.21 16.92 30.85
C PRO A 100 -48.06 15.95 30.60
N SER A 101 -47.86 15.58 29.34
CA SER A 101 -46.63 14.98 28.86
C SER A 101 -45.50 15.94 29.21
N SER A 102 -44.63 15.51 30.11
CA SER A 102 -43.38 16.18 30.44
C SER A 102 -42.63 16.51 29.16
N VAL A 103 -42.65 17.78 28.79
CA VAL A 103 -41.71 18.36 27.83
C VAL A 103 -40.33 18.17 28.47
N MET A 104 -39.61 17.14 28.02
CA MET A 104 -38.19 16.99 28.29
C MET A 104 -37.53 18.24 27.73
N SER A 105 -37.10 19.11 28.65
CA SER A 105 -36.15 20.17 28.40
C SER A 105 -34.93 19.57 27.68
N ASP A 106 -34.69 20.01 26.44
CA ASP A 106 -33.43 19.81 25.73
C ASP A 106 -32.31 20.41 26.59
N ALA A 107 -31.68 19.57 27.39
CA ALA A 107 -30.51 19.93 28.16
C ALA A 107 -29.40 20.23 27.17
N HIS A 108 -28.72 21.38 27.33
CA HIS A 108 -27.46 21.68 26.65
C HIS A 108 -26.54 20.45 26.75
N GLN A 109 -26.36 19.74 25.63
CA GLN A 109 -25.59 18.51 25.62
C GLN A 109 -24.10 18.86 25.59
N GLU A 110 -23.41 18.73 26.71
CA GLU A 110 -22.00 19.11 26.82
C GLU A 110 -21.11 18.27 25.87
N CYS A 111 -20.44 18.93 24.92
CA CYS A 111 -19.46 18.29 24.05
C CYS A 111 -18.14 18.11 24.79
N TYR A 112 -17.80 16.87 25.17
CA TYR A 112 -16.50 16.57 25.78
C TYR A 112 -15.38 16.61 24.75
N LYS A 113 -14.28 17.28 25.08
CA LYS A 113 -13.11 17.35 24.19
C LYS A 113 -12.39 15.99 24.16
N PRO A 114 -12.15 15.38 22.99
CA PRO A 114 -11.40 14.14 22.92
C PRO A 114 -9.96 14.37 23.36
N TRP A 115 -9.36 13.36 24.01
CA TRP A 115 -7.95 13.40 24.44
C TRP A 115 -6.98 13.72 23.29
N SER A 116 -7.30 13.20 22.11
CA SER A 116 -6.56 13.31 20.87
C SER A 116 -6.90 14.56 20.05
N TYR A 117 -7.77 15.46 20.54
CA TYR A 117 -8.29 16.60 19.78
C TYR A 117 -7.19 17.44 19.13
N ILE A 118 -7.22 17.61 17.82
CA ILE A 118 -6.28 18.48 17.08
C ILE A 118 -6.92 19.85 16.83
N PRO A 119 -6.23 20.97 17.18
CA PRO A 119 -6.73 22.32 16.92
C PRO A 119 -7.11 22.58 15.45
N LYS A 120 -8.17 23.37 15.25
CA LYS A 120 -8.62 23.83 13.92
C LYS A 120 -7.45 24.47 13.16
N GLY A 121 -7.25 24.07 11.91
CA GLY A 121 -6.19 24.58 11.02
C GLY A 121 -4.98 23.65 10.86
N ILE A 122 -4.58 22.88 11.88
CA ILE A 122 -3.41 21.99 11.79
C ILE A 122 -3.69 20.79 10.87
N MET A 123 -4.85 20.14 11.03
CA MET A 123 -5.21 18.94 10.27
C MET A 123 -5.30 19.19 8.75
N PRO A 124 -5.93 20.27 8.24
CA PRO A 124 -5.91 20.59 6.81
C PRO A 124 -4.50 20.87 6.25
N ILE A 125 -3.63 21.53 7.01
CA ILE A 125 -2.23 21.77 6.60
C ILE A 125 -1.48 20.45 6.50
N PHE A 126 -1.62 19.60 7.53
CA PHE A 126 -1.02 18.28 7.56
C PHE A 126 -1.44 17.44 6.35
N TRP A 127 -2.75 17.34 6.07
CA TRP A 127 -3.24 16.60 4.91
C TRP A 127 -2.80 17.20 3.59
N ARG A 128 -2.66 18.53 3.49
CA ARG A 128 -2.11 19.18 2.30
C ARG A 128 -0.66 18.75 2.06
N VAL A 129 0.16 18.70 3.10
CA VAL A 129 1.54 18.19 3.00
C VAL A 129 1.53 16.72 2.58
N VAL A 130 0.81 15.86 3.29
CA VAL A 130 0.76 14.42 2.98
C VAL A 130 0.28 14.15 1.56
N TYR A 131 -0.78 14.82 1.12
CA TYR A 131 -1.36 14.64 -0.20
C TYR A 131 -0.41 15.10 -1.31
N TRP A 132 0.06 16.35 -1.27
CA TRP A 132 0.91 16.89 -2.35
C TRP A 132 2.29 16.25 -2.37
N THR A 133 2.86 15.91 -1.21
CA THR A 133 4.09 15.11 -1.17
C THR A 133 3.88 13.73 -1.77
N SER A 134 2.77 13.05 -1.50
CA SER A 134 2.45 11.76 -2.12
C SER A 134 2.27 11.86 -3.64
N GLN A 135 1.66 12.93 -4.14
CA GLN A 135 1.52 13.17 -5.57
C GLN A 135 2.89 13.43 -6.22
N PHE A 136 3.73 14.27 -5.63
CA PHE A 136 5.10 14.53 -6.10
C PHE A 136 5.95 13.25 -6.13
N LEU A 137 5.89 12.44 -5.07
CA LEU A 137 6.58 11.15 -5.02
C LEU A 137 6.09 10.20 -6.13
N THR A 138 4.77 10.10 -6.31
CA THR A 138 4.15 9.17 -7.27
C THR A 138 4.47 9.51 -8.71
N TRP A 139 4.43 10.80 -9.07
CA TRP A 139 4.46 11.23 -10.47
C TRP A 139 5.80 11.79 -10.93
N ILE A 140 6.70 12.15 -10.01
CA ILE A 140 7.97 12.81 -10.36
C ILE A 140 9.14 12.03 -9.77
N LEU A 141 9.27 12.00 -8.44
CA LEU A 141 10.50 11.53 -7.80
C LEU A 141 10.72 10.02 -7.97
N LEU A 142 9.74 9.17 -7.63
CA LEU A 142 9.90 7.71 -7.68
C LEU A 142 10.04 7.16 -9.11
N PRO A 143 9.23 7.58 -10.10
CA PRO A 143 9.42 7.18 -11.50
C PRO A 143 10.81 7.56 -12.05
N PHE A 144 11.27 8.78 -11.75
CA PHE A 144 12.61 9.22 -12.13
C PHE A 144 13.69 8.34 -11.50
N MET A 145 13.59 8.10 -10.19
CA MET A 145 14.55 7.28 -9.45
C MET A 145 14.55 5.81 -9.94
N GLN A 146 13.42 5.30 -10.42
CA GLN A 146 13.33 3.96 -11.00
C GLN A 146 14.15 3.84 -12.28
N SER A 147 13.96 4.77 -13.23
CA SER A 147 14.76 4.79 -14.46
C SER A 147 16.22 5.08 -14.17
N TYR A 148 16.51 5.95 -13.20
CA TYR A 148 17.88 6.23 -12.76
C TYR A 148 18.56 4.96 -12.21
N ALA A 149 17.89 4.22 -11.31
CA ALA A 149 18.43 2.99 -10.73
C ALA A 149 18.62 1.87 -11.77
N ARG A 150 17.78 1.84 -12.82
CA ARG A 150 17.82 0.85 -13.90
C ARG A 150 18.81 1.20 -15.02
N SER A 151 19.33 2.41 -15.04
CA SER A 151 20.24 2.86 -16.09
C SER A 151 21.63 2.21 -15.98
N GLY A 152 22.18 1.75 -17.11
CA GLY A 152 23.53 1.17 -17.20
C GLY A 152 24.65 2.22 -17.38
N GLY A 153 24.33 3.51 -17.30
CA GLY A 153 25.28 4.59 -17.57
C GLY A 153 26.46 4.57 -16.60
N PHE A 154 27.66 4.81 -17.10
CA PHE A 154 28.88 4.85 -16.27
C PHE A 154 29.04 6.17 -15.50
N SER A 155 28.44 7.26 -15.98
CA SER A 155 28.46 8.59 -15.36
C SER A 155 27.11 9.00 -14.78
N ILE A 156 27.09 9.83 -13.73
CA ILE A 156 25.86 10.36 -13.12
C ILE A 156 25.04 11.14 -14.15
N THR A 157 25.69 11.95 -14.97
CA THR A 157 25.05 12.73 -16.04
C THR A 157 24.41 11.82 -17.10
N GLY A 158 25.08 10.74 -17.48
CA GLY A 158 24.55 9.72 -18.37
C GLY A 158 23.29 9.07 -17.79
N LYS A 159 23.33 8.69 -16.51
CA LYS A 159 22.16 8.11 -15.81
C LYS A 159 20.98 9.06 -15.73
N ILE A 160 21.20 10.34 -15.40
CA ILE A 160 20.16 11.37 -15.36
C ILE A 160 19.56 11.58 -16.74
N LYS A 161 20.39 11.70 -17.79
CA LYS A 161 19.92 11.86 -19.17
C LYS A 161 19.06 10.68 -19.61
N THR A 162 19.51 9.45 -19.37
CA THR A 162 18.71 8.26 -19.67
C THR A 162 17.39 8.25 -18.90
N ALA A 163 17.42 8.58 -17.60
CA ALA A 163 16.21 8.60 -16.78
C ALA A 163 15.20 9.66 -17.23
N LEU A 164 15.67 10.85 -17.61
CA LEU A 164 14.80 11.90 -18.16
C LEU A 164 14.20 11.48 -19.50
N ILE A 165 14.97 10.88 -20.40
CA ILE A 165 14.47 10.43 -21.71
C ILE A 165 13.42 9.33 -21.53
N GLU A 166 13.68 8.31 -20.70
CA GLU A 166 12.72 7.23 -20.46
C GLU A 166 11.40 7.75 -19.87
N ASN A 167 11.47 8.65 -18.89
CA ASN A 167 10.28 9.27 -18.30
C ASN A 167 9.58 10.24 -19.27
N ALA A 168 10.33 11.01 -20.07
CA ALA A 168 9.75 11.91 -21.07
C ALA A 168 8.99 11.17 -22.16
N ILE A 169 9.48 10.00 -22.59
CA ILE A 169 8.76 9.11 -23.52
C ILE A 169 7.47 8.62 -22.86
N TYR A 170 7.55 8.14 -21.61
CA TYR A 170 6.39 7.63 -20.88
C TYR A 170 5.33 8.72 -20.68
N TYR A 171 5.69 9.87 -20.10
CA TYR A 171 4.74 10.98 -19.88
C TYR A 171 4.32 11.67 -21.17
N GLY A 172 5.19 11.72 -22.19
CA GLY A 172 4.86 12.25 -23.50
C GLY A 172 3.73 11.48 -24.18
N THR A 173 3.71 10.15 -24.04
CA THR A 173 2.60 9.35 -24.58
C THR A 173 1.28 9.60 -23.83
N TYR A 174 1.29 9.73 -22.50
CA TYR A 174 0.08 10.13 -21.74
C TYR A 174 -0.40 11.53 -22.10
N LEU A 175 0.53 12.48 -22.29
CA LEU A 175 0.19 13.86 -22.65
C LEU A 175 -0.46 13.91 -24.04
N LEU A 176 0.00 13.09 -25.00
CA LEU A 176 -0.62 12.99 -26.32
C LEU A 176 -2.06 12.45 -26.21
N ILE A 177 -2.26 11.35 -25.48
CA ILE A 177 -3.60 10.77 -25.27
C ILE A 177 -4.53 11.78 -24.59
N PHE A 178 -4.05 12.42 -23.52
CA PHE A 178 -4.81 13.44 -22.81
C PHE A 178 -5.13 14.65 -23.69
N GLY A 179 -4.18 15.11 -24.49
CA GLY A 179 -4.36 16.20 -25.45
C GLY A 179 -5.43 15.87 -26.50
N ALA A 180 -5.42 14.65 -27.05
CA ALA A 180 -6.46 14.21 -27.99
C ALA A 180 -7.86 14.20 -27.35
N LEU A 181 -7.98 13.74 -26.10
CA LEU A 181 -9.23 13.78 -25.34
C LEU A 181 -9.68 15.22 -25.05
N LEU A 182 -8.75 16.13 -24.72
CA LEU A 182 -9.08 17.54 -24.51
C LEU A 182 -9.56 18.21 -25.79
N ILE A 183 -8.95 17.93 -26.94
CA ILE A 183 -9.41 18.44 -28.24
C ILE A 183 -10.83 17.96 -28.51
N TYR A 184 -11.12 16.67 -28.27
CA TYR A 184 -12.47 16.13 -28.40
C TYR A 184 -13.48 16.88 -27.52
N VAL A 185 -13.15 17.16 -26.25
CA VAL A 185 -14.05 17.90 -25.36
C VAL A 185 -14.18 19.37 -25.77
N ALA A 186 -13.09 20.02 -26.19
CA ALA A 186 -13.07 21.43 -26.58
C ALA A 186 -13.87 21.73 -27.87
N VAL A 187 -13.95 20.75 -28.79
CA VAL A 187 -14.73 20.87 -30.03
C VAL A 187 -16.24 20.71 -29.77
N ASN A 188 -16.65 20.13 -28.63
CA ASN A 188 -18.05 20.00 -28.28
C ASN A 188 -18.59 21.35 -27.74
N PRO A 189 -19.52 22.04 -28.44
CA PRO A 189 -19.98 23.37 -28.07
C PRO A 189 -20.78 23.43 -26.76
N LYS A 190 -21.01 22.28 -26.11
CA LYS A 190 -21.71 22.16 -24.82
C LYS A 190 -20.78 22.29 -23.60
N PHE A 191 -19.46 22.26 -23.79
CA PHE A 191 -18.49 22.27 -22.70
C PHE A 191 -17.54 23.48 -22.80
N HIS A 192 -17.61 24.38 -21.82
CA HIS A 192 -16.65 25.47 -21.67
C HIS A 192 -15.55 25.04 -20.71
N LEU A 193 -14.34 24.80 -21.22
CA LEU A 193 -13.20 24.35 -20.42
C LEU A 193 -12.50 25.55 -19.78
N GLU A 194 -12.74 25.77 -18.47
CA GLU A 194 -11.94 26.69 -17.66
C GLU A 194 -10.72 25.99 -17.05
N TRP A 195 -9.67 26.76 -16.75
CA TRP A 195 -8.44 26.23 -16.12
C TRP A 195 -8.71 25.48 -14.80
N TYR A 196 -9.65 25.97 -13.99
CA TYR A 196 -10.06 25.31 -12.75
C TYR A 196 -10.69 23.93 -12.99
N GLN A 197 -11.50 23.81 -14.04
CA GLN A 197 -12.12 22.53 -14.42
C GLN A 197 -11.06 21.56 -14.95
N LEU A 198 -10.05 22.05 -15.67
CA LEU A 198 -8.94 21.22 -16.14
C LEU A 198 -8.11 20.66 -14.98
N GLN A 199 -7.81 21.47 -13.96
CA GLN A 199 -7.16 21.01 -12.73
C GLN A 199 -7.99 19.95 -12.02
N THR A 200 -9.31 20.16 -11.96
CA THR A 200 -10.26 19.21 -11.37
C THR A 200 -10.26 17.87 -12.12
N ILE A 201 -10.29 17.89 -13.46
CA ILE A 201 -10.20 16.69 -14.29
C ILE A 201 -8.88 15.95 -14.05
N GLY A 202 -7.76 16.66 -13.96
CA GLY A 202 -6.45 16.07 -13.71
C GLY A 202 -6.37 15.36 -12.35
N ILE A 203 -6.88 16.00 -11.28
CA ILE A 203 -6.96 15.40 -9.95
C ILE A 203 -7.89 14.18 -9.95
N ALA A 204 -9.06 14.31 -10.58
CA ALA A 204 -10.02 13.21 -10.69
C ALA A 204 -9.44 12.01 -11.46
N ALA A 205 -8.75 12.25 -12.57
CA ALA A 205 -8.11 11.20 -13.37
C ALA A 205 -7.01 10.47 -12.58
N ALA A 206 -6.13 11.22 -11.90
CA ALA A 206 -5.08 10.64 -11.05
C ALA A 206 -5.67 9.76 -9.93
N ASN A 207 -6.75 10.21 -9.29
CA ASN A 207 -7.44 9.47 -8.25
C ASN A 207 -8.23 8.26 -8.80
N THR A 208 -8.76 8.35 -10.02
CA THR A 208 -9.50 7.25 -10.68
C THR A 208 -8.60 6.05 -10.94
N TRP A 209 -7.39 6.29 -11.43
CA TRP A 209 -6.40 5.21 -11.62
C TRP A 209 -6.02 4.54 -10.30
N GLY A 210 -5.81 5.34 -9.24
CA GLY A 210 -5.58 4.80 -7.89
C GLY A 210 -6.77 4.00 -7.38
N LEU A 211 -8.01 4.45 -7.61
CA LEU A 211 -9.22 3.75 -7.19
C LEU A 211 -9.40 2.41 -7.94
N PHE A 212 -9.09 2.36 -9.23
CA PHE A 212 -9.07 1.12 -10.00
C PHE A 212 -8.06 0.12 -9.42
N LEU A 213 -6.86 0.56 -9.09
CA LEU A 213 -5.87 -0.31 -8.44
C LEU A 213 -6.32 -0.74 -7.04
N LEU A 214 -6.93 0.16 -6.26
CA LEU A 214 -7.47 -0.15 -4.94
C LEU A 214 -8.53 -1.24 -5.04
N VAL A 215 -9.44 -1.14 -6.00
CA VAL A 215 -10.47 -2.14 -6.29
C VAL A 215 -9.88 -3.53 -6.47
N LEU A 216 -8.87 -3.66 -7.32
CA LEU A 216 -8.24 -4.94 -7.63
C LEU A 216 -7.45 -5.50 -6.43
N LEU A 217 -6.60 -4.69 -5.83
CA LEU A 217 -5.69 -5.12 -4.77
C LEU A 217 -6.45 -5.41 -3.46
N MET A 218 -7.40 -4.56 -3.09
CA MET A 218 -8.23 -4.77 -1.91
C MET A 218 -9.16 -5.96 -2.11
N GLY A 219 -9.77 -6.10 -3.30
CA GLY A 219 -10.64 -7.24 -3.64
C GLY A 219 -9.93 -8.59 -3.51
N TYR A 220 -8.69 -8.68 -4.00
CA TYR A 220 -7.85 -9.86 -3.80
C TYR A 220 -7.50 -10.07 -2.32
N GLY A 221 -7.05 -9.02 -1.62
CA GLY A 221 -6.64 -9.10 -0.21
C GLY A 221 -7.75 -9.56 0.73
N LEU A 222 -8.99 -9.10 0.50
CA LEU A 222 -10.17 -9.48 1.29
C LEU A 222 -10.43 -10.99 1.27
N VAL A 223 -10.06 -11.69 0.20
CA VAL A 223 -10.27 -13.14 0.07
C VAL A 223 -9.00 -13.92 0.40
N GLU A 224 -7.85 -13.49 -0.13
CA GLU A 224 -6.60 -14.23 0.03
C GLU A 224 -6.07 -14.22 1.47
N ILE A 225 -6.29 -13.14 2.25
CA ILE A 225 -5.78 -13.10 3.63
C ILE A 225 -6.43 -14.17 4.50
N PRO A 226 -7.77 -14.22 4.69
CA PRO A 226 -8.39 -15.27 5.50
C PRO A 226 -8.08 -16.66 4.96
N ARG A 227 -8.13 -16.82 3.64
CA ARG A 227 -7.83 -18.06 2.93
C ARG A 227 -6.41 -18.56 3.24
N SER A 228 -5.42 -17.68 3.16
CA SER A 228 -4.01 -18.04 3.39
C SER A 228 -3.76 -18.53 4.82
N HIS A 229 -4.42 -17.94 5.83
CA HIS A 229 -4.34 -18.41 7.22
C HIS A 229 -5.08 -19.74 7.42
N TRP A 230 -6.26 -19.91 6.81
CA TRP A 230 -7.02 -21.15 6.85
C TRP A 230 -6.24 -22.33 6.26
N TYR A 231 -5.67 -22.16 5.08
CA TYR A 231 -4.83 -23.17 4.45
C TYR A 231 -3.49 -23.36 5.15
N GLY A 232 -2.96 -22.32 5.80
CA GLY A 232 -1.78 -22.44 6.67
C GLY A 232 -2.03 -23.34 7.88
N ALA A 233 -3.27 -23.43 8.36
CA ALA A 233 -3.67 -24.33 9.43
C ALA A 233 -4.03 -25.75 8.96
N LYS A 234 -4.08 -26.00 7.65
CA LYS A 234 -4.39 -27.33 7.11
C LYS A 234 -3.12 -28.17 7.09
N LYS A 235 -3.13 -29.25 7.86
CA LYS A 235 -2.03 -30.23 7.97
C LYS A 235 -1.65 -30.76 6.57
N GLY A 236 -0.36 -30.85 6.30
CA GLY A 236 0.21 -31.32 5.03
C GLY A 236 0.02 -30.40 3.80
N TYR A 237 -0.98 -29.52 3.78
CA TYR A 237 -1.22 -28.63 2.64
C TYR A 237 -0.05 -27.66 2.40
N LEU A 238 0.46 -27.06 3.47
CA LEU A 238 1.56 -26.10 3.37
C LEU A 238 2.84 -26.79 2.89
N LEU A 239 3.11 -28.03 3.34
CA LEU A 239 4.25 -28.83 2.88
C LEU A 239 4.15 -29.13 1.37
N MET A 240 3.01 -29.63 0.90
CA MET A 240 2.79 -29.91 -0.53
C MET A 240 2.94 -28.65 -1.38
N LYS A 241 2.39 -27.52 -0.91
CA LYS A 241 2.53 -26.21 -1.58
C LYS A 241 3.98 -25.75 -1.65
N THR A 242 4.76 -25.98 -0.59
CA THR A 242 6.19 -25.66 -0.54
C THR A 242 6.98 -26.52 -1.53
N TYR A 243 6.72 -27.82 -1.63
CA TYR A 243 7.37 -28.67 -2.64
C TYR A 243 7.06 -28.25 -4.07
N PHE A 244 5.80 -27.91 -4.37
CA PHE A 244 5.44 -27.40 -5.70
C PHE A 244 6.19 -26.10 -6.02
N LYS A 245 6.28 -25.18 -5.05
CA LYS A 245 7.06 -23.95 -5.20
C LYS A 245 8.55 -24.22 -5.35
N ALA A 246 9.07 -25.24 -4.66
CA ALA A 246 10.48 -25.62 -4.75
C ALA A 246 10.81 -26.10 -6.17
N ALA A 247 9.98 -26.96 -6.76
CA ALA A 247 10.13 -27.39 -8.15
C ALA A 247 10.16 -26.18 -9.11
N LYS A 248 9.19 -25.25 -8.99
CA LYS A 248 9.15 -24.03 -9.82
C LYS A 248 10.38 -23.13 -9.63
N LEU A 249 10.78 -22.91 -8.37
CA LEU A 249 11.93 -22.05 -8.06
C LEU A 249 13.26 -22.66 -8.50
N MET A 250 13.38 -24.00 -8.49
CA MET A 250 14.55 -24.69 -9.01
C MET A 250 14.75 -24.41 -10.50
N THR A 251 13.67 -24.46 -11.29
CA THR A 251 13.72 -24.06 -12.71
C THR A 251 14.09 -22.58 -12.86
N GLU A 252 13.43 -21.67 -12.13
CA GLU A 252 13.77 -20.24 -12.19
C GLU A 252 15.21 -19.94 -11.75
N LYS A 253 15.79 -20.77 -10.88
CA LYS A 253 17.18 -20.69 -10.44
C LYS A 253 18.12 -21.16 -11.55
N ALA A 254 17.85 -22.30 -12.17
CA ALA A 254 18.64 -22.82 -13.29
C ALA A 254 18.66 -21.82 -14.47
N ASP A 255 17.50 -21.27 -14.85
CA ASP A 255 17.39 -20.24 -15.90
C ASP A 255 18.23 -18.98 -15.56
N ALA A 256 18.30 -18.62 -14.27
CA ALA A 256 19.07 -17.47 -13.81
C ALA A 256 20.59 -17.74 -13.76
N GLU A 257 20.99 -19.00 -13.55
CA GLU A 257 22.38 -19.46 -13.62
C GLU A 257 22.87 -19.47 -15.08
N GLU A 258 22.10 -20.06 -15.99
CA GLU A 258 22.39 -20.08 -17.43
C GLU A 258 22.52 -18.65 -18.02
N ASN A 259 21.52 -17.79 -17.77
CA ASN A 259 21.57 -16.41 -18.24
C ASN A 259 22.72 -15.59 -17.59
N LEU A 260 23.22 -15.99 -16.41
CA LEU A 260 24.42 -15.37 -15.86
C LEU A 260 25.66 -15.82 -16.65
N GLU A 261 25.79 -17.11 -16.94
CA GLU A 261 26.88 -17.68 -17.72
C GLU A 261 26.98 -17.03 -19.12
N ASP A 262 25.86 -16.93 -19.84
CA ASP A 262 25.79 -16.28 -21.15
C ASP A 262 26.32 -14.84 -21.11
N VAL A 263 25.87 -14.06 -20.12
CA VAL A 263 26.28 -12.66 -19.96
C VAL A 263 27.75 -12.57 -19.55
N MET A 264 28.27 -13.51 -18.75
CA MET A 264 29.68 -13.55 -18.40
C MET A 264 30.57 -13.88 -19.62
N GLU A 265 30.09 -14.70 -20.55
CA GLU A 265 30.79 -14.96 -21.82
C GLU A 265 30.91 -13.68 -22.68
N GLU A 266 29.83 -12.89 -22.77
CA GLU A 266 29.86 -11.61 -23.48
C GLU A 266 30.81 -10.60 -22.81
N VAL A 267 30.85 -10.57 -21.48
CA VAL A 267 31.84 -9.76 -20.74
C VAL A 267 33.26 -10.21 -21.05
N ARG A 268 33.50 -11.52 -21.11
CA ARG A 268 34.81 -12.08 -21.46
C ARG A 268 35.25 -11.64 -22.85
N LYS A 269 34.39 -11.79 -23.87
CA LYS A 269 34.66 -11.34 -25.25
C LYS A 269 35.05 -9.86 -25.29
N VAL A 270 34.28 -9.00 -24.60
CA VAL A 270 34.57 -7.56 -24.54
C VAL A 270 35.88 -7.25 -23.81
N ASN A 271 36.19 -7.97 -22.73
CA ASN A 271 37.44 -7.80 -21.99
C ASN A 271 38.67 -8.19 -22.82
N GLU A 272 38.56 -9.24 -23.64
CA GLU A 272 39.59 -9.69 -24.57
C GLU A 272 39.76 -8.71 -25.75
N CYS A 273 38.66 -8.14 -26.28
CA CYS A 273 38.73 -7.17 -27.38
C CYS A 273 39.31 -5.80 -26.98
N ILE A 274 39.03 -5.31 -25.76
CA ILE A 274 39.41 -3.96 -25.32
C ILE A 274 40.68 -4.02 -24.47
N LYS A 275 41.84 -3.80 -25.11
CA LYS A 275 43.16 -3.76 -24.44
C LYS A 275 43.31 -2.58 -23.47
N TYR A 276 44.38 -2.61 -22.66
CA TYR A 276 44.64 -1.66 -21.56
C TYR A 276 44.75 -0.19 -21.99
N ASN A 277 45.23 0.09 -23.21
CA ASN A 277 45.42 1.45 -23.74
C ASN A 277 44.14 2.13 -24.24
N HIS A 278 43.02 1.42 -24.36
CA HIS A 278 41.81 1.96 -24.98
C HIS A 278 41.01 2.87 -24.01
N PRO A 279 40.46 4.01 -24.45
CA PRO A 279 39.71 4.93 -23.57
C PRO A 279 38.49 4.29 -22.90
N LEU A 280 37.87 3.28 -23.55
CA LEU A 280 36.74 2.53 -23.00
C LEU A 280 37.14 1.48 -21.94
N ARG A 281 38.44 1.26 -21.68
CA ARG A 281 38.90 0.27 -20.70
C ARG A 281 38.32 0.54 -19.30
N LYS A 282 38.24 1.81 -18.89
CA LYS A 282 37.62 2.22 -17.62
C LYS A 282 36.17 1.74 -17.50
N CYS A 283 35.43 1.69 -18.62
CA CYS A 283 34.06 1.20 -18.63
C CYS A 283 34.02 -0.33 -18.43
N VAL A 284 34.91 -1.07 -19.10
CA VAL A 284 35.05 -2.52 -18.93
C VAL A 284 35.45 -2.89 -17.51
N ASP A 285 36.44 -2.19 -16.92
CA ASP A 285 36.86 -2.43 -15.54
C ASP A 285 35.71 -2.17 -14.55
N THR A 286 34.85 -1.19 -14.85
CA THR A 286 33.64 -0.94 -14.05
C THR A 286 32.64 -2.09 -14.16
N ILE A 287 32.49 -2.70 -15.34
CA ILE A 287 31.66 -3.90 -15.54
C ILE A 287 32.26 -5.10 -14.78
N LEU A 288 33.55 -5.36 -14.90
CA LEU A 288 34.23 -6.48 -14.25
C LEU A 288 34.06 -6.44 -12.73
N ARG A 289 34.13 -5.26 -12.11
CA ARG A 289 33.87 -5.07 -10.68
C ARG A 289 32.46 -5.48 -10.23
N LYS A 290 31.50 -5.57 -11.15
CA LYS A 290 30.12 -6.02 -10.88
C LYS A 290 29.93 -7.52 -11.05
N CYS A 291 30.85 -8.20 -11.74
CA CYS A 291 30.82 -9.66 -11.89
C CYS A 291 31.09 -10.37 -10.54
N PRO A 292 30.61 -11.61 -10.36
CA PRO A 292 30.96 -12.41 -9.19
C PRO A 292 32.47 -12.69 -9.13
N THR A 293 33.02 -12.84 -7.92
CA THR A 293 34.47 -13.04 -7.69
C THR A 293 35.02 -14.24 -8.46
N GLU A 294 34.25 -15.33 -8.54
CA GLU A 294 34.62 -16.54 -9.30
C GLU A 294 34.87 -16.26 -10.79
N TYR A 295 34.11 -15.36 -11.39
CA TYR A 295 34.29 -14.97 -12.80
C TYR A 295 35.40 -13.93 -12.96
N GLN A 296 35.58 -13.03 -11.98
CA GLN A 296 36.66 -12.05 -11.98
C GLN A 296 38.03 -12.74 -12.01
N GLU A 297 38.24 -13.76 -11.17
CA GLU A 297 39.49 -14.52 -11.11
C GLU A 297 39.77 -15.29 -12.41
N LYS A 298 38.74 -15.93 -12.98
CA LYS A 298 38.85 -16.64 -14.26
C LYS A 298 39.20 -15.71 -15.43
N MET A 299 38.65 -14.49 -15.45
CA MET A 299 38.92 -13.51 -16.49
C MET A 299 40.29 -12.83 -16.32
N GLY A 300 40.77 -12.68 -15.07
CA GLY A 300 42.08 -12.08 -14.78
C GLY A 300 43.26 -12.97 -15.20
N ARG A 301 43.15 -14.29 -15.07
CA ARG A 301 44.23 -15.24 -15.37
C ARG A 301 44.58 -15.38 -16.87
N ASN A 302 43.66 -15.06 -17.78
CA ASN A 302 43.85 -15.28 -19.22
C ASN A 302 44.44 -14.07 -19.96
N MET A 303 44.75 -12.98 -19.26
CA MET A 303 45.27 -11.74 -19.88
C MET A 303 46.80 -11.73 -20.01
N ASP A 304 47.52 -12.65 -19.36
CA ASP A 304 48.98 -12.62 -19.26
C ASP A 304 49.69 -13.25 -20.49
N ASP A 305 48.96 -13.93 -21.39
CA ASP A 305 49.52 -14.77 -22.46
C ASP A 305 49.37 -14.22 -23.90
N TYR A 306 48.90 -12.99 -24.10
CA TYR A 306 48.67 -12.47 -25.46
C TYR A 306 49.87 -11.73 -26.05
N GLU A 307 50.70 -12.47 -26.80
CA GLU A 307 51.68 -11.93 -27.74
C GLU A 307 51.03 -11.03 -28.81
N ASP A 308 51.78 -10.01 -29.26
CA ASP A 308 51.41 -9.03 -30.27
C ASP A 308 51.17 -9.66 -31.66
N PHE A 309 50.01 -10.29 -31.85
CA PHE A 309 49.52 -10.63 -33.19
C PHE A 309 48.77 -9.44 -33.81
N GLU A 310 49.13 -9.15 -35.06
CA GLU A 310 48.73 -8.01 -35.88
C GLU A 310 47.25 -7.63 -35.81
N GLU A 311 47.00 -6.31 -35.86
CA GLU A 311 45.69 -5.63 -35.87
C GLU A 311 44.80 -6.08 -37.05
N LYS A 312 44.22 -7.27 -36.98
CA LYS A 312 43.09 -7.63 -37.85
C LYS A 312 41.84 -6.91 -37.38
N ASN A 313 41.48 -5.79 -38.02
CA ASN A 313 40.12 -5.24 -38.14
C ASN A 313 39.16 -5.55 -36.97
N ILE A 314 39.58 -5.28 -35.73
CA ILE A 314 38.76 -5.56 -34.55
C ILE A 314 37.70 -4.45 -34.48
N ASN A 315 36.44 -4.80 -34.75
CA ASN A 315 35.33 -3.86 -34.60
C ASN A 315 35.08 -3.63 -33.10
N TYR A 316 35.59 -2.52 -32.57
CA TYR A 316 35.46 -2.20 -31.16
C TYR A 316 34.01 -1.96 -30.75
N PRO A 317 33.55 -2.50 -29.60
CA PRO A 317 32.21 -2.24 -29.09
C PRO A 317 31.99 -0.75 -28.84
N SER A 318 30.84 -0.23 -29.29
CA SER A 318 30.45 1.15 -28.99
C SER A 318 30.19 1.35 -27.49
N GLU A 319 30.33 2.59 -26.99
CA GLU A 319 29.97 2.94 -25.60
C GLU A 319 28.51 2.57 -25.27
N LYS A 320 27.58 2.71 -26.24
CA LYS A 320 26.18 2.31 -26.06
C LYS A 320 26.04 0.79 -25.83
N THR A 321 26.84 -0.01 -26.53
CA THR A 321 26.90 -1.46 -26.34
C THR A 321 27.40 -1.80 -24.95
N LEU A 322 28.46 -1.12 -24.48
CA LEU A 322 29.00 -1.28 -23.13
C LEU A 322 27.98 -0.89 -22.04
N VAL A 323 27.22 0.19 -22.24
CA VAL A 323 26.14 0.60 -21.34
C VAL A 323 25.04 -0.47 -21.26
N LYS A 324 24.68 -1.08 -22.40
CA LYS A 324 23.71 -2.18 -22.45
C LYS A 324 24.24 -3.42 -21.75
N LEU A 325 25.50 -3.79 -21.98
CA LEU A 325 26.16 -4.91 -21.32
C LEU A 325 26.25 -4.70 -19.80
N HIS A 326 26.65 -3.51 -19.36
CA HIS A 326 26.68 -3.17 -17.94
C HIS A 326 25.31 -3.30 -17.27
N LYS A 327 24.24 -2.87 -17.96
CA LYS A 327 22.86 -3.06 -17.49
C LYS A 327 22.49 -4.55 -17.40
N GLN A 328 22.87 -5.36 -18.39
CA GLN A 328 22.62 -6.81 -18.41
C GLN A 328 23.36 -7.53 -17.28
N VAL A 329 24.65 -7.22 -17.07
CA VAL A 329 25.47 -7.76 -15.97
C VAL A 329 24.83 -7.48 -14.61
N ASN A 330 24.47 -6.23 -14.35
CA ASN A 330 23.83 -5.85 -13.08
C ASN A 330 22.53 -6.64 -12.85
N TYR A 331 21.70 -6.81 -13.89
CA TYR A 331 20.45 -7.56 -13.80
C TYR A 331 20.69 -9.07 -13.59
N ALA A 332 21.60 -9.68 -14.35
CA ALA A 332 21.91 -11.11 -14.28
C ALA A 332 22.49 -11.49 -12.90
N VAL A 333 23.50 -10.74 -12.43
CA VAL A 333 24.12 -10.96 -11.11
C VAL A 333 23.09 -10.80 -9.98
N GLN A 334 22.24 -9.78 -10.08
CA GLN A 334 21.19 -9.57 -9.08
C GLN A 334 20.16 -10.71 -9.10
N ARG A 335 19.71 -11.14 -10.28
CA ARG A 335 18.74 -12.21 -10.42
C ARG A 335 19.28 -13.54 -9.88
N HIS A 336 20.53 -13.88 -10.20
CA HIS A 336 21.20 -15.07 -9.65
C HIS A 336 21.30 -15.03 -8.12
N ASN A 337 21.84 -13.95 -7.54
CA ASN A 337 21.96 -13.83 -6.08
C ASN A 337 20.59 -13.95 -5.39
N ARG A 338 19.56 -13.35 -5.98
CA ARG A 338 18.20 -13.41 -5.45
C ARG A 338 17.63 -14.83 -5.49
N THR A 339 17.72 -15.53 -6.62
CA THR A 339 17.21 -16.90 -6.74
C THR A 339 17.96 -17.85 -5.81
N GLN A 340 19.27 -17.65 -5.61
CA GLN A 340 20.04 -18.41 -4.62
C GLN A 340 19.55 -18.21 -3.19
N VAL A 341 19.30 -16.97 -2.75
CA VAL A 341 18.80 -16.70 -1.39
C VAL A 341 17.38 -17.26 -1.23
N GLN A 342 16.52 -17.06 -2.22
CA GLN A 342 15.15 -17.61 -2.19
C GLN A 342 15.15 -19.13 -2.12
N TRP A 343 16.04 -19.78 -2.85
CA TRP A 343 16.19 -21.23 -2.84
C TRP A 343 16.52 -21.72 -1.44
N ARG A 344 17.51 -21.11 -0.78
CA ARG A 344 17.88 -21.45 0.61
C ARG A 344 16.71 -21.26 1.58
N MET A 345 16.05 -20.11 1.53
CA MET A 345 14.90 -19.81 2.39
C MET A 345 13.75 -20.81 2.20
N LEU A 346 13.48 -21.19 0.95
CA LEU A 346 12.38 -22.10 0.64
C LEU A 346 12.71 -23.53 1.09
N LEU A 347 13.98 -23.95 0.97
CA LEU A 347 14.44 -25.22 1.51
C LEU A 347 14.36 -25.27 3.02
N GLU A 348 14.79 -24.21 3.72
CA GLU A 348 14.67 -24.11 5.18
C GLU A 348 13.20 -24.21 5.63
N GLN A 349 12.31 -23.51 4.91
CA GLN A 349 10.87 -23.65 5.16
C GLN A 349 10.36 -25.07 4.88
N ALA A 350 10.85 -25.75 3.84
CA ALA A 350 10.47 -27.12 3.53
C ALA A 350 10.91 -28.08 4.64
N PHE A 351 12.18 -28.00 5.07
CA PHE A 351 12.73 -28.82 6.15
C PHE A 351 11.98 -28.62 7.46
N HIS A 352 11.70 -27.36 7.84
CA HIS A 352 10.90 -27.08 9.03
C HIS A 352 9.51 -27.74 8.95
N LEU A 353 8.84 -27.68 7.79
CA LEU A 353 7.52 -28.29 7.63
C LEU A 353 7.56 -29.82 7.62
N GLU A 354 8.62 -30.43 7.11
CA GLU A 354 8.86 -31.87 7.21
C GLU A 354 9.07 -32.28 8.68
N ASP A 355 9.86 -31.50 9.44
CA ASP A 355 10.10 -31.74 10.86
C ASP A 355 8.81 -31.66 11.66
N VAL A 356 7.97 -30.64 11.42
CA VAL A 356 6.64 -30.55 12.03
C VAL A 356 5.80 -31.78 11.69
N ALA A 357 5.79 -32.22 10.43
CA ALA A 357 5.01 -33.38 10.01
C ALA A 357 5.50 -34.70 10.65
N LYS A 358 6.81 -34.88 10.82
CA LYS A 358 7.40 -36.04 11.51
C LYS A 358 7.15 -36.00 13.01
N ASN A 359 7.28 -34.84 13.65
CA ASN A 359 7.06 -34.69 15.09
C ASN A 359 5.58 -34.81 15.47
N GLU A 360 4.66 -34.49 14.55
CA GLU A 360 3.23 -34.70 14.75
C GLU A 360 2.84 -36.19 14.81
N THR A 361 3.56 -37.05 14.08
CA THR A 361 3.35 -38.50 14.09
C THR A 361 4.14 -39.22 15.18
N SER A 362 5.12 -38.55 15.79
CA SER A 362 5.93 -39.12 16.87
C SER A 362 5.13 -39.26 18.18
N ALA A 363 5.37 -40.36 18.89
CA ALA A 363 4.82 -40.58 20.23
C ALA A 363 5.52 -39.73 21.31
N THR A 364 6.76 -39.32 21.06
CA THR A 364 7.52 -38.44 21.95
C THR A 364 7.06 -37.00 21.72
N ARG A 365 6.44 -36.37 22.73
CA ARG A 365 6.00 -34.95 22.69
C ARG A 365 7.18 -33.98 22.85
N GLN A 366 8.20 -34.19 22.03
CA GLN A 366 9.42 -33.40 21.99
C GLN A 366 9.67 -33.08 20.53
N PHE A 367 9.88 -31.80 20.24
CA PHE A 367 10.20 -31.36 18.90
C PHE A 367 11.66 -31.72 18.59
N VAL A 368 11.87 -32.49 17.53
CA VAL A 368 13.21 -32.88 17.05
C VAL A 368 13.43 -32.28 15.67
N HIS A 369 14.50 -31.51 15.52
CA HIS A 369 14.91 -30.95 14.23
C HIS A 369 15.80 -31.94 13.48
N THR A 370 15.61 -32.05 12.16
CA THR A 370 16.52 -32.84 11.31
C THR A 370 17.87 -32.15 11.17
N PHE A 371 17.90 -30.81 11.15
CA PHE A 371 19.11 -30.00 11.07
C PHE A 371 19.18 -29.02 12.25
N PRO A 372 20.37 -28.79 12.83
CA PRO A 372 20.52 -27.80 13.89
C PRO A 372 20.21 -26.39 13.35
N PRO A 373 19.60 -25.49 14.15
CA PRO A 373 19.35 -24.11 13.75
C PRO A 373 20.64 -23.42 13.29
N GLN A 374 20.55 -22.64 12.21
CA GLN A 374 21.70 -21.92 11.64
C GLN A 374 22.18 -20.75 12.51
N GLU A 375 21.30 -20.20 13.35
CA GLU A 375 21.63 -19.15 14.33
C GLU A 375 21.60 -19.70 15.76
N PRO A 376 22.58 -19.35 16.61
CA PRO A 376 22.56 -19.77 18.01
C PRO A 376 21.37 -19.14 18.71
N GLU A 377 20.50 -19.98 19.28
CA GLU A 377 19.33 -19.50 20.03
C GLU A 377 19.77 -18.57 21.16
N SER A 378 19.06 -17.44 21.30
CA SER A 378 19.29 -16.52 22.41
C SER A 378 19.10 -17.27 23.74
N TRP A 379 19.88 -16.91 24.76
CA TRP A 379 19.81 -17.56 26.09
C TRP A 379 18.39 -17.59 26.67
N ILE A 380 17.60 -16.55 26.37
CA ILE A 380 16.19 -16.42 26.79
C ILE A 380 15.31 -17.44 26.04
N THR A 381 15.50 -17.57 24.72
CA THR A 381 14.79 -18.56 23.90
C THR A 381 15.05 -19.97 24.42
N ARG A 382 16.31 -20.31 24.68
CA ARG A 382 16.68 -21.65 25.18
C ARG A 382 16.08 -21.99 26.54
N HIS A 383 15.82 -20.99 27.39
CA HIS A 383 15.26 -21.21 28.72
C HIS A 383 13.73 -21.38 28.71
N PHE A 384 13.02 -20.58 27.91
CA PHE A 384 11.55 -20.62 27.85
C PHE A 384 11.01 -21.56 26.77
N TYR A 385 11.77 -21.79 25.70
CA TYR A 385 11.39 -22.59 24.54
C TYR A 385 12.03 -23.98 24.62
N THR A 386 11.53 -24.78 25.57
CA THR A 386 11.95 -26.20 25.67
C THR A 386 11.37 -27.01 24.51
N PRO A 387 12.00 -28.13 24.09
CA PRO A 387 11.52 -28.95 22.97
C PRO A 387 10.07 -29.44 23.12
N SER A 388 9.58 -29.58 24.35
CA SER A 388 8.17 -29.91 24.60
C SER A 388 7.24 -28.71 24.39
N VAL A 389 7.64 -27.51 24.81
CA VAL A 389 6.86 -26.28 24.57
C VAL A 389 6.77 -25.99 23.08
N GLU A 390 7.87 -26.17 22.35
CA GLU A 390 7.91 -26.05 20.90
C GLU A 390 6.94 -27.03 20.22
N TRP A 391 6.91 -28.29 20.64
CA TRP A 391 5.97 -29.27 20.13
C TRP A 391 4.51 -28.83 20.33
N TYR A 392 4.16 -28.36 21.55
CA TYR A 392 2.81 -27.86 21.83
C TYR A 392 2.47 -26.62 21.00
N TRP A 393 3.43 -25.73 20.78
CA TRP A 393 3.26 -24.54 19.95
C TRP A 393 3.05 -24.89 18.49
N GLU A 394 3.99 -25.61 17.86
CA GLU A 394 3.99 -25.88 16.42
C GLU A 394 2.94 -26.91 15.99
N CYS A 395 2.82 -28.03 16.72
CA CYS A 395 1.94 -29.13 16.31
C CYS A 395 0.48 -28.92 16.73
N LEU A 396 0.21 -28.25 17.86
CA LEU A 396 -1.15 -28.10 18.41
C LEU A 396 -1.66 -26.65 18.33
N LEU A 397 -1.01 -25.71 19.01
CA LEU A 397 -1.56 -24.36 19.23
C LEU A 397 -1.60 -23.51 17.94
N ARG A 398 -0.52 -23.53 17.15
CA ARG A 398 -0.38 -22.74 15.92
C ARG A 398 -1.49 -23.00 14.90
N PRO A 399 -1.85 -24.25 14.54
CA PRO A 399 -2.99 -24.52 13.65
C PRO A 399 -4.31 -23.96 14.18
N TRP A 400 -4.58 -24.06 15.49
CA TRP A 400 -5.80 -23.51 16.10
C TRP A 400 -5.83 -21.98 16.08
N CYS A 401 -4.73 -21.32 16.45
CA CYS A 401 -4.60 -19.86 16.38
C CYS A 401 -4.83 -19.35 14.95
N LEU A 402 -4.23 -20.01 13.94
CA LEU A 402 -4.42 -19.65 12.54
C LEU A 402 -5.87 -19.85 12.06
N ARG A 403 -6.57 -20.88 12.52
CA ARG A 403 -8.01 -21.09 12.19
C ARG A 403 -8.89 -20.02 12.79
N ILE A 404 -8.73 -19.71 14.08
CA ILE A 404 -9.52 -18.67 14.77
C ILE A 404 -9.28 -17.33 14.09
N LEU A 405 -8.01 -16.98 13.82
CA LEU A 405 -7.65 -15.76 13.11
C LEU A 405 -8.26 -15.72 11.70
N ALA A 406 -8.22 -16.82 10.96
CA ALA A 406 -8.84 -16.90 9.63
C ALA A 406 -10.35 -16.64 9.67
N ILE A 407 -11.07 -17.18 10.67
CA ILE A 407 -12.51 -16.97 10.85
C ILE A 407 -12.79 -15.49 11.16
N ILE A 408 -12.05 -14.89 12.10
CA ILE A 408 -12.20 -13.47 12.46
C ILE A 408 -11.98 -12.57 11.23
N LEU A 409 -10.90 -12.82 10.48
CA LEU A 409 -10.59 -12.05 9.27
C LEU A 409 -11.62 -12.26 8.15
N ALA A 410 -12.20 -13.47 8.04
CA ALA A 410 -13.26 -13.75 7.07
C ALA A 410 -14.57 -13.01 7.41
N ILE A 411 -14.94 -12.95 8.69
CA ILE A 411 -16.08 -12.17 9.17
C ILE A 411 -15.85 -10.69 8.87
N PHE A 412 -14.68 -10.16 9.21
CA PHE A 412 -14.37 -8.75 8.97
C PHE A 412 -14.37 -8.41 7.47
N SER A 413 -13.86 -9.33 6.63
CA SER A 413 -13.94 -9.22 5.16
C SER A 413 -15.39 -9.16 4.66
N ALA A 414 -16.26 -10.04 5.17
CA ALA A 414 -17.69 -10.03 4.84
C ALA A 414 -18.37 -8.71 5.26
N VAL A 415 -18.03 -8.18 6.44
CA VAL A 415 -18.53 -6.88 6.93
C VAL A 415 -18.08 -5.72 6.03
N VAL A 416 -16.83 -5.74 5.54
CA VAL A 416 -16.34 -4.76 4.57
C VAL A 416 -17.10 -4.87 3.25
N VAL A 417 -17.25 -6.07 2.69
CA VAL A 417 -18.00 -6.27 1.45
C VAL A 417 -19.45 -5.82 1.61
N TRP A 418 -20.11 -6.18 2.72
CA TRP A 418 -21.46 -5.72 3.01
C TRP A 418 -21.56 -4.19 3.06
N SER A 419 -20.63 -3.54 3.76
CA SER A 419 -20.60 -2.09 3.90
C SER A 419 -20.30 -1.38 2.57
N GLU A 420 -19.47 -1.97 1.71
CA GLU A 420 -19.23 -1.51 0.33
C GLU A 420 -20.47 -1.67 -0.57
N CYS A 421 -21.28 -2.71 -0.37
CA CYS A 421 -22.52 -2.90 -1.13
C CYS A 421 -23.62 -1.92 -0.68
N THR A 422 -23.61 -1.51 0.59
CA THR A 422 -24.72 -0.82 1.23
C THR A 422 -24.49 0.67 1.46
N PHE A 423 -23.28 1.19 1.26
CA PHE A 423 -22.98 2.61 1.56
C PHE A 423 -23.82 3.62 0.75
N PHE A 424 -24.40 3.24 -0.40
CA PHE A 424 -25.29 4.10 -1.18
C PHE A 424 -26.65 4.34 -0.51
N SER A 425 -27.08 3.44 0.39
CA SER A 425 -28.32 3.59 1.12
C SER A 425 -28.07 4.45 2.36
N THR A 426 -28.56 5.69 2.30
CA THR A 426 -28.44 6.67 3.40
C THR A 426 -29.64 6.65 4.33
N ASN A 427 -30.79 6.19 3.84
CA ASN A 427 -32.04 6.06 4.62
C ASN A 427 -32.75 4.76 4.20
N PRO A 428 -32.68 3.66 4.98
CA PRO A 428 -31.94 3.48 6.23
C PRO A 428 -30.42 3.35 6.04
N VAL A 429 -29.63 3.63 7.08
CA VAL A 429 -28.18 3.42 7.07
C VAL A 429 -27.89 1.92 7.20
N LEU A 430 -27.44 1.30 6.11
CA LEU A 430 -27.21 -0.15 6.03
C LEU A 430 -25.74 -0.57 6.17
N SER A 431 -24.80 0.38 6.05
CA SER A 431 -23.36 0.13 6.27
C SER A 431 -23.09 -0.09 7.76
N LEU A 432 -22.53 -1.26 8.11
CA LEU A 432 -22.28 -1.63 9.51
C LEU A 432 -21.30 -0.67 10.19
N PHE A 433 -20.26 -0.21 9.47
CA PHE A 433 -19.31 0.77 10.00
C PHE A 433 -19.97 2.14 10.25
N ALA A 434 -20.88 2.57 9.37
CA ALA A 434 -21.62 3.81 9.57
C ALA A 434 -22.56 3.70 10.78
N VAL A 435 -23.24 2.57 10.96
CA VAL A 435 -24.08 2.30 12.15
C VAL A 435 -23.27 2.37 13.44
N PHE A 436 -22.10 1.72 13.49
CA PHE A 436 -21.25 1.77 14.70
C PHE A 436 -20.77 3.17 15.04
N ILE A 437 -20.44 3.99 14.03
CA ILE A 437 -19.97 5.36 14.26
C ILE A 437 -21.12 6.29 14.65
N GLN A 438 -22.28 6.19 14.00
CA GLN A 438 -23.47 6.97 14.36
C GLN A 438 -23.96 6.65 15.78
N GLN A 439 -23.93 5.37 16.16
CA GLN A 439 -24.27 4.96 17.53
C GLN A 439 -23.25 5.47 18.56
N ALA A 440 -21.98 5.54 18.19
CA ALA A 440 -20.95 6.08 19.06
C ALA A 440 -20.98 7.62 19.14
N GLU A 441 -21.45 8.29 18.08
CA GLU A 441 -21.69 9.75 18.04
C GLU A 441 -22.77 10.15 19.05
N THR A 442 -23.85 9.36 19.20
CA THR A 442 -24.91 9.67 20.19
C THR A 442 -24.44 9.50 21.63
N THR A 443 -23.47 8.63 21.88
CA THR A 443 -22.92 8.34 23.22
C THR A 443 -21.66 9.17 23.53
N TYR A 444 -21.16 9.97 22.58
CA TYR A 444 -19.92 10.76 22.68
C TYR A 444 -18.69 9.97 23.12
N ASN A 445 -18.64 8.67 22.82
CA ASN A 445 -17.49 7.84 23.17
C ASN A 445 -16.41 7.93 22.08
N TYR A 446 -15.60 8.99 22.13
CA TYR A 446 -14.55 9.24 21.14
C TYR A 446 -13.50 8.13 21.09
N ILE A 447 -13.20 7.47 22.21
CA ILE A 447 -12.24 6.34 22.25
C ILE A 447 -12.77 5.18 21.42
N TYR A 448 -14.06 4.85 21.56
CA TYR A 448 -14.69 3.80 20.75
C TYR A 448 -14.67 4.15 19.26
N ILE A 449 -14.99 5.40 18.90
CA ILE A 449 -14.94 5.88 17.51
C ILE A 449 -13.52 5.70 16.94
N GLU A 450 -12.50 6.11 17.68
CA GLU A 450 -11.11 6.01 17.25
C GLU A 450 -10.67 4.55 17.07
N VAL A 451 -10.96 3.68 18.04
CA VAL A 451 -10.63 2.25 17.96
C VAL A 451 -11.36 1.58 16.79
N ALA A 452 -12.66 1.86 16.60
CA ALA A 452 -13.42 1.30 15.48
C ALA A 452 -12.89 1.79 14.13
N CYS A 453 -12.58 3.08 14.01
CA CYS A 453 -11.96 3.66 12.80
C CYS A 453 -10.58 3.05 12.54
N PHE A 454 -9.75 2.93 13.57
CA PHE A 454 -8.42 2.34 13.50
C PHE A 454 -8.48 0.89 13.02
N LEU A 455 -9.30 0.04 13.66
CA LEU A 455 -9.44 -1.37 13.26
C LEU A 455 -9.89 -1.52 11.80
N THR A 456 -10.81 -0.65 11.36
CA THR A 456 -11.32 -0.66 9.99
C THR A 456 -10.24 -0.25 8.99
N ILE A 457 -9.62 0.93 9.14
CA ILE A 457 -8.58 1.38 8.20
C ILE A 457 -7.34 0.48 8.25
N PHE A 458 -6.99 -0.05 9.43
CA PHE A 458 -5.88 -0.99 9.59
C PHE A 458 -6.12 -2.27 8.80
N PHE A 459 -7.31 -2.87 8.90
CA PHE A 459 -7.65 -4.04 8.10
C PHE A 459 -7.64 -3.75 6.60
N LEU A 460 -8.24 -2.64 6.15
CA LEU A 460 -8.21 -2.26 4.73
C LEU A 460 -6.77 -2.06 4.24
N SER A 461 -5.92 -1.43 5.04
CA SER A 461 -4.48 -1.28 4.77
C SER A 461 -3.76 -2.63 4.72
N ILE A 462 -4.06 -3.58 5.62
CA ILE A 462 -3.50 -4.93 5.55
C ILE A 462 -3.91 -5.61 4.23
N CYS A 463 -5.18 -5.54 3.83
CA CYS A 463 -5.66 -6.09 2.57
C CYS A 463 -4.90 -5.55 1.36
N VAL A 464 -4.73 -4.22 1.29
CA VAL A 464 -4.05 -3.58 0.16
C VAL A 464 -2.54 -3.83 0.22
N TYR A 465 -1.89 -3.53 1.34
CA TYR A 465 -0.43 -3.56 1.44
C TYR A 465 0.14 -4.97 1.42
N SER A 466 -0.53 -5.95 2.05
CA SER A 466 -0.08 -7.35 1.95
C SER A 466 -0.21 -7.88 0.52
N THR A 467 -1.21 -7.43 -0.25
CA THR A 467 -1.35 -7.78 -1.66
C THR A 467 -0.23 -7.16 -2.49
N VAL A 468 0.13 -5.90 -2.25
CA VAL A 468 1.29 -5.25 -2.89
C VAL A 468 2.57 -6.04 -2.61
N PHE A 469 2.82 -6.45 -1.36
CA PHE A 469 4.02 -7.26 -1.06
C PHE A 469 4.01 -8.67 -1.66
N ARG A 470 2.85 -9.23 -1.99
CA ARG A 470 2.69 -10.61 -2.51
C ARG A 470 2.60 -10.70 -4.04
N ILE A 471 2.07 -9.69 -4.70
CA ILE A 471 1.80 -9.74 -6.14
C ILE A 471 3.12 -9.75 -6.94
N ARG A 472 3.23 -10.66 -7.89
CA ARG A 472 4.31 -10.70 -8.89
C ARG A 472 3.77 -10.13 -10.20
N VAL A 473 4.26 -8.99 -10.65
CA VAL A 473 3.83 -8.38 -11.92
C VAL A 473 4.89 -8.68 -12.98
N PHE A 474 4.58 -9.61 -13.90
CA PHE A 474 5.33 -9.92 -15.13
C PHE A 474 6.87 -9.83 -15.01
N ASN A 475 7.45 -10.38 -13.94
CA ASN A 475 8.88 -10.34 -13.61
C ASN A 475 9.53 -8.97 -13.33
N TYR A 476 8.81 -7.85 -13.47
CA TYR A 476 9.32 -6.49 -13.23
C TYR A 476 9.25 -6.08 -11.75
N TYR A 477 8.24 -6.55 -11.04
CA TYR A 477 8.03 -6.22 -9.64
C TYR A 477 8.05 -7.48 -8.79
N TYR A 478 8.93 -7.50 -7.80
CA TYR A 478 9.11 -8.61 -6.89
C TYR A 478 9.62 -8.13 -5.53
N PHE A 479 9.07 -8.67 -4.44
CA PHE A 479 9.51 -8.36 -3.09
C PHE A 479 10.21 -9.55 -2.44
N ALA A 480 11.49 -9.39 -2.10
CA ALA A 480 12.33 -10.43 -1.52
C ALA A 480 12.80 -9.99 -0.12
N SER A 481 12.52 -10.80 0.90
CA SER A 481 13.13 -10.60 2.22
C SER A 481 14.63 -10.87 2.19
N HIS A 482 15.32 -10.55 3.29
CA HIS A 482 16.78 -10.75 3.46
C HIS A 482 17.61 -9.84 2.55
N HIS A 483 17.17 -8.59 2.42
CA HIS A 483 17.88 -7.53 1.71
C HIS A 483 18.07 -7.77 0.21
N GLN A 484 17.28 -8.68 -0.39
CA GLN A 484 17.39 -9.03 -1.81
C GLN A 484 16.41 -8.26 -2.71
N THR A 485 15.59 -7.36 -2.16
CA THR A 485 14.70 -6.54 -3.00
C THR A 485 15.53 -5.53 -3.79
N ASP A 486 15.28 -5.45 -5.08
CA ASP A 486 15.94 -4.51 -5.98
C ASP A 486 15.46 -3.08 -5.78
N ALA A 487 16.33 -2.12 -6.12
CA ALA A 487 16.01 -0.70 -6.04
C ALA A 487 14.74 -0.34 -6.84
N TYR A 488 14.53 -0.98 -8.00
CA TYR A 488 13.36 -0.73 -8.83
C TYR A 488 12.07 -1.21 -8.15
N SER A 489 12.02 -2.42 -7.60
CA SER A 489 10.85 -2.92 -6.86
C SER A 489 10.58 -2.14 -5.57
N LEU A 490 11.62 -1.70 -4.83
CA LEU A 490 11.42 -0.83 -3.66
C LEU A 490 10.76 0.49 -4.04
N LEU A 491 11.26 1.16 -5.08
CA LEU A 491 10.65 2.41 -5.57
C LEU A 491 9.26 2.18 -6.15
N PHE A 492 9.03 1.03 -6.80
CA PHE A 492 7.72 0.66 -7.34
C PHE A 492 6.70 0.47 -6.22
N SER A 493 7.09 -0.20 -5.13
CA SER A 493 6.24 -0.37 -3.95
C SER A 493 5.89 0.98 -3.33
N GLY A 494 6.87 1.89 -3.19
CA GLY A 494 6.64 3.24 -2.70
C GLY A 494 5.67 4.02 -3.60
N MET A 495 5.81 3.89 -4.92
CA MET A 495 4.93 4.53 -5.89
C MET A 495 3.51 4.00 -5.77
N LEU A 496 3.35 2.67 -5.63
CA LEU A 496 2.04 2.06 -5.44
C LEU A 496 1.39 2.52 -4.14
N PHE A 497 2.12 2.53 -3.02
CA PHE A 497 1.57 2.98 -1.74
C PHE A 497 1.13 4.44 -1.79
N CYS A 498 1.96 5.35 -2.33
CA CYS A 498 1.58 6.77 -2.45
C CYS A 498 0.36 6.96 -3.35
N ARG A 499 0.24 6.16 -4.42
CA ARG A 499 -0.91 6.19 -5.34
C ARG A 499 -2.20 5.64 -4.72
N LEU A 500 -2.09 4.59 -3.90
CA LEU A 500 -3.23 3.92 -3.27
C LEU A 500 -3.71 4.64 -2.01
N THR A 501 -2.88 5.50 -1.42
CA THR A 501 -3.22 6.23 -0.20
C THR A 501 -4.46 7.10 -0.34
N PRO A 502 -4.57 8.01 -1.34
CA PRO A 502 -5.77 8.82 -1.47
C PRO A 502 -7.08 8.06 -1.66
N PRO A 503 -7.17 7.07 -2.58
CA PRO A 503 -8.40 6.31 -2.77
C PRO A 503 -8.73 5.42 -1.57
N LEU A 504 -7.74 4.92 -0.82
CA LEU A 504 -7.97 4.15 0.41
C LEU A 504 -8.63 5.01 1.49
N CYS A 505 -8.17 6.25 1.68
CA CYS A 505 -8.80 7.21 2.58
C CYS A 505 -10.25 7.51 2.16
N LEU A 506 -10.48 7.78 0.88
CA LEU A 506 -11.83 8.07 0.34
C LEU A 506 -12.77 6.86 0.37
N ASN A 507 -12.22 5.65 0.28
CA ASN A 507 -12.97 4.41 0.41
C ASN A 507 -13.44 4.22 1.86
N PHE A 508 -12.53 4.33 2.82
CA PHE A 508 -12.85 4.30 4.25
C PHE A 508 -13.88 5.36 4.65
N LEU A 509 -13.69 6.63 4.26
CA LEU A 509 -14.63 7.71 4.58
C LEU A 509 -16.00 7.52 3.93
N GLY A 510 -16.05 6.84 2.78
CA GLY A 510 -17.29 6.42 2.15
C GLY A 510 -18.04 5.36 2.96
N LEU A 511 -17.32 4.37 3.50
CA LEU A 511 -17.90 3.29 4.33
C LEU A 511 -18.49 3.79 5.63
N THR A 512 -17.88 4.81 6.24
CA THR A 512 -18.29 5.40 7.52
C THR A 512 -19.31 6.53 7.39
N HIS A 513 -19.74 6.88 6.17
CA HIS A 513 -20.61 8.03 5.88
C HIS A 513 -20.07 9.37 6.38
N MET A 514 -18.75 9.48 6.57
CA MET A 514 -18.07 10.73 6.93
C MET A 514 -17.77 11.62 5.71
N ASP A 515 -17.92 11.06 4.50
CA ASP A 515 -17.85 11.77 3.22
C ASP A 515 -19.16 12.55 2.95
N GLY A 516 -19.06 13.87 2.92
CA GLY A 516 -20.20 14.78 2.68
C GLY A 516 -20.79 14.69 1.27
N SER A 517 -20.12 14.01 0.33
CA SER A 517 -20.76 13.69 -0.96
C SER A 517 -21.86 12.63 -0.81
N ILE A 518 -21.72 11.69 0.14
CA ILE A 518 -22.64 10.57 0.35
C ILE A 518 -23.69 10.93 1.40
N SER A 519 -23.30 11.61 2.48
CA SER A 519 -24.24 12.09 3.50
C SER A 519 -24.98 13.34 3.01
N HIS A 520 -26.29 13.26 2.83
CA HIS A 520 -27.14 14.38 2.38
C HIS A 520 -27.29 15.52 3.40
N GLN A 521 -26.58 15.48 4.52
CA GLN A 521 -26.59 16.52 5.55
C GLN A 521 -25.42 17.48 5.34
N ASN A 522 -25.71 18.79 5.25
CA ASN A 522 -24.74 19.91 5.23
C ASN A 522 -23.93 19.97 6.54
N THR A 523 -23.10 18.97 6.77
CA THR A 523 -22.33 18.77 7.99
C THR A 523 -20.86 19.03 7.70
N GLU A 524 -20.10 19.53 8.68
CA GLU A 524 -18.66 19.72 8.53
C GLU A 524 -17.99 18.43 8.03
N GLN A 525 -17.25 18.53 6.92
CA GLN A 525 -16.51 17.42 6.32
C GLN A 525 -15.18 17.20 7.04
N THR A 526 -14.59 16.00 6.88
CA THR A 526 -13.25 15.75 7.39
C THR A 526 -12.21 16.66 6.72
N ALA A 527 -11.13 16.96 7.43
CA ALA A 527 -10.07 17.80 6.88
C ALA A 527 -9.44 17.15 5.63
N TYR A 528 -9.30 15.82 5.61
CA TYR A 528 -8.84 15.10 4.44
C TYR A 528 -9.74 15.30 3.21
N THR A 529 -11.06 15.20 3.39
CA THR A 529 -12.04 15.46 2.34
C THR A 529 -11.86 16.88 1.80
N SER A 530 -11.71 17.90 2.66
CA SER A 530 -11.53 19.30 2.22
C SER A 530 -10.30 19.53 1.33
N VAL A 531 -9.22 18.75 1.52
CA VAL A 531 -7.98 18.86 0.73
C VAL A 531 -8.08 18.11 -0.60
N SER A 532 -8.83 17.01 -0.62
CA SER A 532 -8.99 16.14 -1.81
C SER A 532 -10.19 16.53 -2.69
N VAL A 533 -11.12 17.35 -2.19
CA VAL A 533 -12.42 17.70 -2.82
C VAL A 533 -12.36 18.92 -3.75
N GLY A 534 -11.36 18.95 -4.63
CA GLY A 534 -11.61 19.53 -5.96
C GLY A 534 -12.56 18.65 -6.80
N ALA A 535 -12.81 17.39 -6.42
CA ALA A 535 -13.31 16.33 -7.31
C ALA A 535 -14.66 15.67 -6.93
N SER A 536 -15.47 16.24 -6.03
CA SER A 536 -16.57 15.53 -5.35
C SER A 536 -17.78 15.12 -6.20
N THR A 537 -18.04 15.72 -7.36
CA THR A 537 -19.27 15.41 -8.12
C THR A 537 -19.16 14.11 -8.92
N HIS A 538 -17.96 13.71 -9.37
CA HIS A 538 -17.78 12.53 -10.25
C HIS A 538 -17.38 11.25 -9.50
N GLN A 539 -16.96 11.33 -8.23
CA GLN A 539 -16.48 10.19 -7.46
C GLN A 539 -17.55 9.13 -7.20
N LYS A 540 -18.84 9.52 -7.13
CA LYS A 540 -19.97 8.58 -6.92
C LYS A 540 -20.10 7.56 -8.05
N TYR A 541 -20.07 8.03 -9.30
CA TYR A 541 -20.19 7.18 -10.50
C TYR A 541 -18.97 6.27 -10.67
N ILE A 542 -17.78 6.76 -10.33
CA ILE A 542 -16.55 5.97 -10.38
C ILE A 542 -16.55 4.91 -9.27
N LYS A 543 -17.02 5.22 -8.05
CA LYS A 543 -17.24 4.24 -6.97
C LYS A 543 -18.25 3.16 -7.37
N MET A 544 -19.29 3.52 -8.12
CA MET A 544 -20.28 2.58 -8.67
C MET A 544 -19.72 1.70 -9.79
N ALA A 545 -18.93 2.25 -10.73
CA ALA A 545 -18.23 1.46 -11.74
C ALA A 545 -17.17 0.53 -11.12
N ALA A 546 -16.45 1.02 -10.12
CA ALA A 546 -15.53 0.26 -9.29
C ALA A 546 -16.21 -0.90 -8.55
N PHE A 547 -17.45 -0.71 -8.09
CA PHE A 547 -18.27 -1.77 -7.50
C PHE A 547 -18.57 -2.89 -8.51
N TYR A 548 -19.03 -2.57 -9.72
CA TYR A 548 -19.28 -3.57 -10.76
C TYR A 548 -18.00 -4.34 -11.13
N LEU A 549 -16.85 -3.66 -11.19
CA LEU A 549 -15.57 -4.33 -11.39
C LEU A 549 -15.19 -5.24 -10.21
N LYS A 550 -15.32 -4.78 -8.95
CA LYS A 550 -15.04 -5.60 -7.75
C LYS A 550 -15.88 -6.87 -7.74
N PHE A 551 -17.19 -6.73 -8.00
CA PHE A 551 -18.12 -7.86 -8.05
C PHE A 551 -17.74 -8.84 -9.17
N PHE A 552 -17.41 -8.32 -10.36
CA PHE A 552 -16.96 -9.12 -11.49
C PHE A 552 -15.65 -9.88 -11.20
N PHE A 553 -14.67 -9.25 -10.55
CA PHE A 553 -13.41 -9.90 -10.16
C PHE A 553 -13.57 -10.86 -8.97
N HIS A 554 -14.51 -10.62 -8.06
CA HIS A 554 -14.82 -11.51 -6.94
C HIS A 554 -15.43 -12.85 -7.40
N PHE A 555 -16.19 -12.82 -8.52
CA PHE A 555 -16.84 -14.00 -9.11
C PHE A 555 -16.11 -14.59 -10.33
N LEU A 556 -15.00 -13.99 -10.77
CA LEU A 556 -14.22 -14.55 -11.88
C LEU A 556 -13.55 -15.87 -11.44
N PRO A 557 -13.66 -16.96 -12.22
CA PRO A 557 -12.95 -18.19 -11.91
C PRO A 557 -11.43 -17.97 -11.86
N TYR A 558 -10.83 -18.40 -10.74
CA TYR A 558 -9.42 -18.26 -10.34
C TYR A 558 -8.34 -18.69 -11.34
N ARG A 559 -8.69 -19.28 -12.50
CA ARG A 559 -7.71 -19.73 -13.51
C ARG A 559 -6.89 -18.59 -14.13
N LEU A 560 -7.36 -17.34 -14.07
CA LEU A 560 -6.62 -16.18 -14.57
C LEU A 560 -5.60 -15.60 -13.58
N TRP A 561 -5.71 -15.93 -12.28
CA TRP A 561 -4.81 -15.47 -11.21
C TRP A 561 -3.87 -16.58 -10.73
N GLY A 562 -3.57 -17.55 -11.60
CA GLY A 562 -2.56 -18.57 -11.33
C GLY A 562 -1.15 -17.97 -11.32
N LEU A 563 -0.72 -17.48 -10.15
CA LEU A 563 0.66 -17.06 -9.84
C LEU A 563 1.38 -18.08 -8.96
#